data_AF-A0A6M8V3X9-F1
#
_entry.id   AF-A0A6M8V3X9-F1
#
_cell.length_a   1.000
_cell.length_b   1.000
_cell.length_c   1.000
_cell.angle_alpha   90.00
_cell.angle_beta   90.00
_cell.angle_gamma   90.00
#
_symmetry.space_group_name_H-M   'P 1'
#
loop_
_entity.id
_entity.type
_entity.pdbx_description
1 polymer ?
#
loop_
_entity_poly.entity_id
_entity_poly.type
_entity_poly.pdbx_seq_one_letter_code
_entity_poly.pdbx_strand_id
1 'polypeptide(L)'
;MRNNRSHIDFKDPHFNLFYSYSIGGKRKNNSEDSLDELTLKDKKQFEVLEDNLTRAFLITLKSFQNNIIKYFNLLFKENSIRIDKSKNIYFDLQNIDKQLSEKIKDKKTKKILLVISNIKPEITKKDLIKSVAENKSKGSRPDGWLILDDWAIMIESKIKHNKVDTNQLKRHIEKHFNITKDNINENFWLVTKSWKQIIDSMNENNFVDTIHNDNPMRKYFIKDFKEVLMKTGQNLDLSFITSGKGYNRIDARQQFKILLIRLDEKIKDTHPYLYRSGRPLADYIWDFYGWSDKGKAQYNPHYSIYFDFDGAGISLTTRNLSSKKNQMEKILENKEFNNVFKKVLTLDKIQRSRYFLQLVNYKLMDWKKGQQKGKTFETFKFELNFSELNQEQTNITEIKNQFNQLKKYAKQFEFGIRILYPYGKIKTGDEELMRGQNKNLFDNEDKLIEMYIDFINDTSTIYRDLLTSKTKG
;
A
#
# COMPACT_ATOMS: atom_id res chain seq x y z
N MET A 1 -14.34 40.50 -26.46
CA MET A 1 -14.56 39.57 -25.34
C MET A 1 -14.75 38.17 -25.91
N ARG A 2 -13.73 37.30 -25.84
CA ARG A 2 -13.84 35.89 -26.26
C ARG A 2 -14.20 35.06 -25.02
N ASN A 3 -15.19 34.19 -25.16
CA ASN A 3 -15.63 33.27 -24.11
C ASN A 3 -14.46 32.34 -23.68
N ASN A 4 -13.98 32.54 -22.46
CA ASN A 4 -13.00 31.70 -21.76
C ASN A 4 -13.60 30.33 -21.41
N ARG A 5 -13.78 29.45 -22.40
CA ARG A 5 -14.14 28.06 -22.16
C ARG A 5 -12.90 27.29 -21.68
N SER A 6 -13.00 26.70 -20.49
CA SER A 6 -12.04 25.74 -19.95
C SER A 6 -11.76 24.60 -20.94
N HIS A 7 -10.50 24.21 -21.13
CA HIS A 7 -10.10 23.14 -22.06
C HIS A 7 -10.38 21.70 -21.57
N ILE A 8 -11.05 21.54 -20.42
CA ILE A 8 -11.44 20.23 -19.88
C ILE A 8 -12.97 20.19 -19.85
N ASP A 9 -13.59 19.44 -20.74
CA ASP A 9 -15.05 19.24 -20.81
C ASP A 9 -15.39 17.76 -20.53
N PHE A 10 -16.59 17.47 -20.04
CA PHE A 10 -17.08 16.08 -19.87
C PHE A 10 -17.12 15.31 -21.19
N LYS A 11 -17.04 16.02 -22.31
CA LYS A 11 -16.94 15.48 -23.67
C LYS A 11 -15.50 15.41 -24.20
N ASP A 12 -14.47 15.53 -23.36
CA ASP A 12 -13.09 15.37 -23.81
C ASP A 12 -12.91 13.97 -24.43
N PRO A 13 -12.61 13.88 -25.75
CA PRO A 13 -12.47 12.59 -26.43
C PRO A 13 -11.27 11.78 -25.91
N HIS A 14 -10.35 12.38 -25.16
CA HIS A 14 -9.25 11.72 -24.48
C HIS A 14 -9.63 11.25 -23.06
N PHE A 15 -10.84 11.56 -22.57
CA PHE A 15 -11.36 11.04 -21.32
C PHE A 15 -11.90 9.62 -21.52
N ASN A 16 -10.98 8.68 -21.70
CA ASN A 16 -11.29 7.27 -21.67
C ASN A 16 -10.76 6.68 -20.36
N LEU A 17 -11.47 6.95 -19.25
CA LEU A 17 -11.24 6.32 -17.93
C LEU A 17 -11.17 4.78 -18.02
N PHE A 18 -11.73 4.21 -19.10
CA PHE A 18 -11.99 2.79 -19.29
C PHE A 18 -11.23 2.16 -20.47
N TYR A 19 -10.14 2.76 -20.97
CA TYR A 19 -9.28 2.01 -21.89
C TYR A 19 -8.88 0.70 -21.18
N SER A 20 -9.28 -0.46 -21.71
CA SER A 20 -9.37 -1.70 -20.94
C SER A 20 -8.02 -2.10 -20.32
N TYR A 21 -7.82 -1.74 -19.06
CA TYR A 21 -6.60 -2.07 -18.31
C TYR A 21 -6.56 -3.54 -17.85
N SER A 22 -7.58 -4.34 -18.21
CA SER A 22 -7.62 -5.79 -18.05
C SER A 22 -6.80 -6.56 -19.08
N ILE A 23 -6.20 -5.88 -20.06
CA ILE A 23 -5.36 -6.53 -21.07
C ILE A 23 -4.00 -5.86 -21.02
N GLY A 24 -3.10 -6.41 -20.20
CA GLY A 24 -1.68 -6.39 -20.53
C GLY A 24 -1.61 -6.81 -22.00
N GLY A 25 -1.32 -5.82 -22.87
CA GLY A 25 -1.73 -5.85 -24.27
C GLY A 25 -1.47 -7.20 -24.89
N LYS A 26 -2.50 -7.84 -25.49
CA LYS A 26 -2.46 -9.16 -26.14
C LYS A 26 -1.01 -9.63 -26.29
N ARG A 27 -0.49 -10.34 -25.27
CA ARG A 27 0.81 -10.99 -25.38
C ARG A 27 0.63 -11.91 -26.58
N LYS A 28 1.27 -11.59 -27.71
CA LYS A 28 1.43 -12.58 -28.77
C LYS A 28 2.10 -13.76 -28.09
N ASN A 29 1.37 -14.87 -27.99
CA ASN A 29 1.78 -16.15 -27.43
C ASN A 29 3.30 -16.31 -27.53
N ASN A 30 4.02 -16.09 -26.43
CA ASN A 30 5.39 -16.54 -26.21
C ASN A 30 5.76 -16.24 -24.76
N SER A 31 5.85 -17.32 -23.98
CA SER A 31 6.43 -17.48 -22.63
C SER A 31 5.94 -16.56 -21.50
N GLU A 32 5.41 -17.18 -20.45
CA GLU A 32 5.04 -16.56 -19.16
C GLU A 32 6.25 -16.06 -18.33
N ASP A 33 7.47 -16.16 -18.84
CA ASP A 33 8.72 -16.12 -18.05
C ASP A 33 9.55 -14.83 -18.16
N SER A 34 9.04 -13.72 -18.70
CA SER A 34 9.79 -12.44 -18.69
C SER A 34 8.94 -11.25 -18.26
N LEU A 35 9.17 -10.78 -17.03
CA LEU A 35 8.61 -9.56 -16.47
C LEU A 35 9.69 -8.57 -15.99
N ASP A 36 10.96 -8.81 -16.37
CA ASP A 36 12.12 -8.00 -15.96
C ASP A 36 12.73 -7.13 -17.08
N GLU A 37 12.06 -6.99 -18.22
CA GLU A 37 12.38 -5.92 -19.17
C GLU A 37 11.21 -4.95 -19.27
N LEU A 38 11.34 -3.80 -18.60
CA LEU A 38 10.55 -2.60 -18.88
C LEU A 38 10.78 -2.23 -20.35
N THR A 39 9.92 -2.74 -21.24
CA THR A 39 10.01 -2.37 -22.64
C THR A 39 9.67 -0.88 -22.78
N LEU A 40 10.18 -0.23 -23.82
CA LEU A 40 9.83 1.17 -24.12
C LEU A 40 8.31 1.40 -24.23
N LYS A 41 7.56 0.32 -24.54
CA LYS A 41 6.10 0.28 -24.65
C LYS A 41 5.43 0.37 -23.28
N ASP A 42 6.01 -0.27 -22.25
CA ASP A 42 5.48 -0.24 -20.88
C ASP A 42 5.68 1.14 -20.24
N LYS A 43 6.83 1.79 -20.48
CA LYS A 43 7.08 3.17 -20.00
C LYS A 43 6.05 4.17 -20.55
N LYS A 44 5.79 4.13 -21.86
CA LYS A 44 4.75 4.98 -22.48
C LYS A 44 3.36 4.69 -21.93
N GLN A 45 3.04 3.42 -21.61
CA GLN A 45 1.77 3.08 -21.00
C GLN A 45 1.64 3.60 -19.56
N PHE A 46 2.74 3.62 -18.80
CA PHE A 46 2.75 4.23 -17.46
C PHE A 46 2.58 5.74 -17.52
N GLU A 47 3.25 6.44 -18.43
CA GLU A 47 3.06 7.89 -18.64
C GLU A 47 1.59 8.21 -18.98
N VAL A 48 0.98 7.45 -19.89
CA VAL A 48 -0.46 7.60 -20.22
C VAL A 48 -1.36 7.33 -19.01
N LEU A 49 -1.01 6.37 -18.15
CA LEU A 49 -1.75 6.09 -16.92
C LEU A 49 -1.61 7.21 -15.89
N GLU A 50 -0.43 7.80 -15.73
CA GLU A 50 -0.18 8.95 -14.85
C GLU A 50 -0.99 10.16 -15.32
N ASP A 51 -0.95 10.45 -16.63
CA ASP A 51 -1.72 11.53 -17.26
C ASP A 51 -3.24 11.32 -17.07
N ASN A 52 -3.73 10.11 -17.31
CA ASN A 52 -5.15 9.80 -17.14
C ASN A 52 -5.59 9.88 -15.69
N LEU A 53 -4.74 9.46 -14.75
CA LEU A 53 -5.05 9.55 -13.33
C LEU A 53 -5.09 11.00 -12.85
N THR A 54 -4.14 11.83 -13.29
CA THR A 54 -4.15 13.28 -13.01
C THR A 54 -5.36 13.95 -13.64
N ARG A 55 -5.73 13.57 -14.87
CA ARG A 55 -6.94 14.05 -15.53
C ARG A 55 -8.20 13.68 -14.76
N ALA A 56 -8.31 12.42 -14.33
CA ALA A 56 -9.43 11.96 -13.50
C ALA A 56 -9.52 12.75 -12.20
N PHE A 57 -8.37 13.00 -11.54
CA PHE A 57 -8.30 13.82 -10.33
C PHE A 57 -8.76 15.26 -10.58
N LEU A 58 -8.27 15.94 -11.61
CA LEU A 58 -8.66 17.31 -11.94
C LEU A 58 -10.14 17.44 -12.34
N ILE A 59 -10.67 16.50 -13.11
CA ILE A 59 -12.10 16.48 -13.47
C ILE A 59 -12.97 16.25 -12.23
N THR A 60 -12.53 15.35 -11.35
CA THR A 60 -13.15 15.13 -10.05
C THR A 60 -13.21 16.46 -9.29
N LEU A 61 -12.08 17.13 -9.08
CA LEU A 61 -12.03 18.44 -8.42
C LEU A 61 -12.90 19.52 -9.09
N LYS A 62 -12.94 19.57 -10.42
CA LYS A 62 -13.77 20.53 -11.19
C LYS A 62 -15.25 20.35 -10.90
N SER A 63 -15.72 19.11 -10.71
CA SER A 63 -17.13 18.86 -10.36
C SER A 63 -17.54 19.41 -8.98
N PHE A 64 -16.56 19.85 -8.17
CA PHE A 64 -16.69 20.34 -6.81
C PHE A 64 -16.26 21.80 -6.61
N GLN A 65 -16.29 22.65 -7.64
CA GLN A 65 -15.84 24.05 -7.55
C GLN A 65 -16.36 24.81 -6.30
N ASN A 66 -17.57 24.53 -5.82
CA ASN A 66 -18.15 25.20 -4.64
C ASN A 66 -17.52 24.78 -3.30
N ASN A 67 -16.95 23.58 -3.20
CA ASN A 67 -16.37 23.02 -1.96
C ASN A 67 -14.85 22.81 -2.05
N ILE A 68 -14.25 23.12 -3.20
CA ILE A 68 -12.82 22.85 -3.46
C ILE A 68 -11.89 23.62 -2.51
N ILE A 69 -12.28 24.81 -2.05
CA ILE A 69 -11.52 25.59 -1.06
C ILE A 69 -11.50 24.87 0.29
N LYS A 70 -12.66 24.37 0.75
CA LYS A 70 -12.74 23.53 1.96
C LYS A 70 -11.87 22.29 1.81
N TYR A 71 -11.88 21.66 0.62
CA TYR A 71 -11.05 20.49 0.34
C TYR A 71 -9.56 20.80 0.43
N PHE A 72 -9.09 21.88 -0.20
CA PHE A 72 -7.68 22.26 -0.12
C PHE A 72 -7.26 22.63 1.30
N ASN A 73 -8.14 23.27 2.08
CA ASN A 73 -7.85 23.58 3.49
C ASN A 73 -7.75 22.31 4.35
N LEU A 74 -8.51 21.25 4.06
CA LEU A 74 -8.32 19.95 4.69
C LEU A 74 -7.02 19.29 4.21
N LEU A 75 -6.82 19.22 2.88
CA LEU A 75 -5.67 18.57 2.27
C LEU A 75 -4.35 19.20 2.73
N PHE A 76 -4.29 20.53 2.88
CA PHE A 76 -3.08 21.27 3.23
C PHE A 76 -3.00 21.68 4.71
N LYS A 77 -3.90 21.16 5.56
CA LYS A 77 -3.95 21.46 6.99
C LYS A 77 -2.59 21.27 7.69
N GLU A 78 -1.91 20.15 7.40
CA GLU A 78 -0.58 19.83 7.94
C GLU A 78 0.51 20.84 7.54
N ASN A 79 0.32 21.57 6.43
CA ASN A 79 1.27 22.53 5.90
C ASN A 79 1.00 23.96 6.39
N SER A 80 0.01 24.16 7.26
CA SER A 80 -0.44 25.49 7.72
C SER A 80 -0.82 26.43 6.56
N ILE A 81 -1.27 25.85 5.45
CA ILE A 81 -1.72 26.59 4.28
C ILE A 81 -3.23 26.80 4.40
N ARG A 82 -3.66 28.04 4.27
CA ARG A 82 -5.08 28.41 4.23
C ARG A 82 -5.38 29.18 2.96
N ILE A 83 -6.32 28.66 2.20
CA ILE A 83 -6.92 29.31 1.03
C ILE A 83 -8.26 29.89 1.50
N ASP A 84 -8.37 31.21 1.54
CA ASP A 84 -9.54 31.86 2.14
C ASP A 84 -10.74 31.86 1.19
N LYS A 85 -10.58 32.42 -0.01
CA LYS A 85 -11.62 32.47 -1.05
C LYS A 85 -10.98 32.50 -2.43
N SER A 86 -11.70 31.99 -3.42
CA SER A 86 -11.38 32.19 -4.83
C SER A 86 -12.68 32.30 -5.61
N LYS A 87 -12.84 33.36 -6.40
CA LYS A 87 -13.97 33.55 -7.31
C LYS A 87 -13.77 32.78 -8.60
N ASN A 88 -12.52 32.69 -9.06
CA ASN A 88 -12.18 31.98 -10.29
C ASN A 88 -11.29 30.78 -9.97
N ILE A 89 -11.58 29.64 -10.60
CA ILE A 89 -10.79 28.43 -10.46
C ILE A 89 -10.61 27.81 -11.84
N TYR A 90 -9.38 27.83 -12.32
CA TYR A 90 -8.98 27.30 -13.61
C TYR A 90 -8.29 25.96 -13.43
N PHE A 91 -8.66 25.01 -14.27
CA PHE A 91 -8.11 23.65 -14.32
C PHE A 91 -7.45 23.48 -15.67
N ASP A 92 -6.17 23.11 -15.68
CA ASP A 92 -5.42 22.84 -16.89
C ASP A 92 -4.59 21.56 -16.72
N LEU A 93 -4.45 20.76 -17.77
CA LEU A 93 -3.66 19.54 -17.70
C LEU A 93 -2.18 19.82 -17.96
N GLN A 94 -1.85 20.53 -19.05
CA GLN A 94 -0.45 20.58 -19.52
C GLN A 94 -0.11 21.82 -20.36
N ASN A 95 -1.08 22.67 -20.72
CA ASN A 95 -0.93 23.76 -21.69
C ASN A 95 -1.53 25.08 -21.17
N ILE A 96 -0.97 25.60 -20.08
CA ILE A 96 -1.31 26.93 -19.59
C ILE A 96 -1.06 27.95 -20.71
N ASP A 97 -2.06 28.80 -20.96
CA ASP A 97 -1.92 29.94 -21.86
C ASP A 97 -0.91 30.99 -21.33
N LYS A 98 -0.54 31.93 -22.21
CA LYS A 98 0.47 32.96 -21.89
C LYS A 98 0.04 33.86 -20.72
N GLN A 99 -1.23 34.24 -20.63
CA GLN A 99 -1.72 35.16 -19.60
C GLN A 99 -1.68 34.53 -18.21
N LEU A 100 -2.14 33.27 -18.11
CA LEU A 100 -2.08 32.50 -16.89
C LEU A 100 -0.63 32.19 -16.50
N SER A 101 0.27 31.95 -17.47
CA SER A 101 1.70 31.75 -17.20
C SER A 101 2.36 32.99 -16.58
N GLU A 102 2.04 34.18 -17.10
CA GLU A 102 2.52 35.45 -16.53
C GLU A 102 2.00 35.64 -15.10
N LYS A 103 0.70 35.37 -14.86
CA LYS A 103 0.10 35.42 -13.52
C LYS A 103 0.79 34.46 -12.53
N ILE A 104 1.07 33.23 -12.95
CA ILE A 104 1.73 32.22 -12.10
C ILE A 104 3.12 32.70 -11.69
N LYS A 105 3.87 33.34 -12.60
CA LYS A 105 5.24 33.80 -12.34
C LYS A 105 5.32 35.07 -11.49
N ASP A 106 4.21 35.78 -11.30
CA ASP A 106 4.15 36.95 -10.42
C ASP A 106 4.57 36.60 -8.99
N LYS A 107 5.40 37.45 -8.36
CA LYS A 107 5.88 37.28 -6.98
C LYS A 107 4.77 37.33 -5.94
N LYS A 108 3.66 38.02 -6.22
CA LYS A 108 2.48 38.14 -5.36
C LYS A 108 1.67 36.83 -5.32
N THR A 109 1.71 36.03 -6.38
CA THR A 109 1.02 34.75 -6.46
C THR A 109 1.67 33.74 -5.53
N LYS A 110 0.89 33.16 -4.62
CA LYS A 110 1.30 32.06 -3.74
C LYS A 110 1.35 30.75 -4.52
N LYS A 111 2.37 29.94 -4.30
CA LYS A 111 2.69 28.79 -5.19
C LYS A 111 2.78 27.49 -4.41
N ILE A 112 2.07 26.47 -4.84
CA ILE A 112 2.12 25.13 -4.26
C ILE A 112 2.60 24.16 -5.33
N LEU A 113 3.66 23.41 -5.04
CA LEU A 113 3.96 22.17 -5.75
C LEU A 113 3.32 21.02 -4.96
N LEU A 114 2.23 20.46 -5.49
CA LEU A 114 1.55 19.29 -4.95
C LEU A 114 2.09 18.03 -5.62
N VAL A 115 2.88 17.26 -4.88
CA VAL A 115 3.41 15.97 -5.32
C VAL A 115 2.54 14.86 -4.74
N ILE A 116 1.96 14.04 -5.61
CA ILE A 116 1.07 12.94 -5.25
C ILE A 116 1.69 11.62 -5.68
N SER A 117 1.78 10.64 -4.80
CA SER A 117 2.17 9.28 -5.19
C SER A 117 1.49 8.22 -4.36
N ASN A 118 1.75 6.94 -4.63
CA ASN A 118 1.19 5.83 -3.86
C ASN A 118 1.60 5.92 -2.38
N ILE A 119 2.91 6.08 -2.14
CA ILE A 119 3.51 6.37 -0.83
C ILE A 119 3.70 7.87 -0.73
N LYS A 120 3.47 8.48 0.43
CA LYS A 120 3.76 9.92 0.62
C LYS A 120 5.27 10.16 0.40
N PRO A 121 5.68 11.01 -0.57
CA PRO A 121 7.09 11.30 -0.79
C PRO A 121 7.73 11.99 0.41
N GLU A 122 8.90 11.50 0.83
CA GLU A 122 9.78 12.15 1.83
C GLU A 122 10.68 13.21 1.20
N ILE A 123 10.15 14.03 0.29
CA ILE A 123 10.90 15.09 -0.38
C ILE A 123 10.73 16.41 0.35
N THR A 124 11.84 17.11 0.58
CA THR A 124 11.86 18.42 1.23
C THR A 124 12.30 19.52 0.26
N LYS A 125 12.06 20.79 0.64
CA LYS A 125 12.61 21.94 -0.09
C LYS A 125 14.14 21.90 -0.19
N LYS A 126 14.83 21.34 0.82
CA LYS A 126 16.30 21.20 0.80
C LYS A 126 16.76 20.27 -0.31
N ASP A 127 16.00 19.23 -0.61
CA ASP A 127 16.31 18.29 -1.68
C ASP A 127 16.17 18.96 -3.06
N LEU A 128 15.16 19.82 -3.21
CA LEU A 128 15.00 20.64 -4.43
C LEU A 128 16.15 21.63 -4.61
N ILE A 129 16.67 22.23 -3.53
CA ILE A 129 17.84 23.11 -3.59
C ILE A 129 19.09 22.35 -4.06
N LYS A 130 19.33 21.16 -3.48
CA LYS A 130 20.51 20.32 -3.75
C LYS A 130 20.50 19.66 -5.13
N SER A 131 19.32 19.42 -5.69
CA SER A 131 19.16 18.77 -7.00
C SER A 131 19.85 19.55 -8.12
N VAL A 132 20.35 18.87 -9.15
CA VAL A 132 20.98 19.52 -10.31
C VAL A 132 19.97 19.54 -11.43
N ALA A 133 19.61 20.73 -11.91
CA ALA A 133 18.75 20.84 -13.09
C ALA A 133 19.57 20.45 -14.34
N GLU A 134 19.67 19.16 -14.63
CA GLU A 134 20.30 18.72 -15.88
C GLU A 134 19.47 19.19 -17.08
N ASN A 135 20.10 19.95 -17.98
CA ASN A 135 19.48 20.56 -19.17
C ASN A 135 19.09 19.56 -20.28
N LYS A 136 19.22 18.24 -20.06
CA LYS A 136 19.04 17.22 -21.10
C LYS A 136 17.90 16.25 -20.78
N SER A 137 16.66 16.67 -21.00
CA SER A 137 15.62 15.83 -21.60
C SER A 137 14.40 16.66 -22.02
N LYS A 138 13.88 16.38 -23.23
CA LYS A 138 12.54 16.78 -23.65
C LYS A 138 11.53 16.11 -22.69
N GLY A 139 10.78 16.89 -21.91
CA GLY A 139 9.74 16.36 -21.01
C GLY A 139 9.48 17.18 -19.75
N SER A 140 9.56 18.52 -19.85
CA SER A 140 9.41 19.45 -18.71
C SER A 140 8.00 20.03 -18.68
N ARG A 141 7.00 19.15 -18.60
CA ARG A 141 5.61 19.53 -18.40
C ARG A 141 5.13 18.87 -17.11
N PRO A 142 4.56 19.64 -16.16
CA PRO A 142 3.86 19.06 -15.04
C PRO A 142 2.56 18.39 -15.52
N ASP A 143 2.04 17.49 -14.71
CA ASP A 143 0.88 16.65 -15.06
C ASP A 143 -0.45 17.42 -14.97
N GLY A 144 -0.48 18.52 -14.20
CA GLY A 144 -1.69 19.29 -13.98
C GLY A 144 -1.47 20.64 -13.29
N TRP A 145 -2.47 21.50 -13.43
CA TRP A 145 -2.52 22.84 -12.84
C TRP A 145 -3.90 23.17 -12.30
N LEU A 146 -3.90 23.85 -11.15
CA LEU A 146 -5.05 24.55 -10.60
C LEU A 146 -4.64 26.00 -10.32
N ILE A 147 -5.34 26.95 -10.93
CA ILE A 147 -5.04 28.37 -10.77
C ILE A 147 -6.26 29.04 -10.14
N LEU A 148 -6.02 29.62 -8.96
CA LEU A 148 -6.98 30.38 -8.19
C LEU A 148 -6.67 31.88 -8.31
N ASP A 149 -7.42 32.72 -7.60
CA ASP A 149 -7.21 34.17 -7.63
C ASP A 149 -5.80 34.54 -7.13
N ASP A 150 -5.39 34.05 -5.95
CA ASP A 150 -4.09 34.36 -5.33
C ASP A 150 -3.11 33.17 -5.30
N TRP A 151 -3.54 32.00 -5.75
CA TRP A 151 -2.79 30.76 -5.65
C TRP A 151 -2.58 30.10 -7.01
N ALA A 152 -1.40 29.50 -7.19
CA ALA A 152 -1.11 28.58 -8.28
C ALA A 152 -0.65 27.25 -7.70
N ILE A 153 -1.35 26.16 -8.03
CA ILE A 153 -1.03 24.81 -7.60
C ILE A 153 -0.61 24.02 -8.83
N MET A 154 0.64 23.57 -8.84
CA MET A 154 1.19 22.66 -9.84
C MET A 154 1.13 21.24 -9.29
N ILE A 155 0.60 20.31 -10.08
CA ILE A 155 0.48 18.90 -9.70
C ILE A 155 1.55 18.10 -10.41
N GLU A 156 2.27 17.31 -9.62
CA GLU A 156 3.09 16.20 -10.11
C GLU A 156 2.55 14.93 -9.48
N SER A 157 2.14 13.98 -10.31
CA SER A 157 1.62 12.70 -9.89
C SER A 157 2.58 11.58 -10.25
N LYS A 158 2.61 10.53 -9.42
CA LYS A 158 3.26 9.27 -9.75
C LYS A 158 2.34 8.11 -9.43
N ILE A 159 2.43 7.08 -10.25
CA ILE A 159 1.71 5.82 -10.01
C ILE A 159 2.65 4.68 -9.64
N LYS A 160 2.09 3.69 -8.95
CA LYS A 160 2.72 2.43 -8.59
C LYS A 160 4.02 2.63 -7.81
N HIS A 161 5.17 2.35 -8.40
CA HIS A 161 6.50 2.45 -7.79
C HIS A 161 7.38 3.49 -8.49
N ASN A 162 6.79 4.32 -9.36
CA ASN A 162 7.54 5.39 -9.97
C ASN A 162 8.00 6.33 -8.87
N LYS A 163 9.33 6.46 -8.76
CA LYS A 163 9.93 7.39 -7.84
C LYS A 163 9.74 8.80 -8.37
N VAL A 164 9.47 9.72 -7.46
CA VAL A 164 9.46 11.14 -7.79
C VAL A 164 10.89 11.57 -8.09
N ASP A 165 11.13 12.14 -9.28
CA ASP A 165 12.43 12.66 -9.69
C ASP A 165 12.59 14.10 -9.18
N THR A 166 13.47 14.31 -8.20
CA THR A 166 13.73 15.64 -7.63
C THR A 166 14.34 16.61 -8.66
N ASN A 167 15.07 16.11 -9.66
CA ASN A 167 15.58 16.95 -10.74
C ASN A 167 14.44 17.41 -11.65
N GLN A 168 13.45 16.56 -11.93
CA GLN A 168 12.23 16.95 -12.63
C GLN A 168 11.47 18.03 -11.86
N LEU A 169 11.26 17.82 -10.55
CA LEU A 169 10.61 18.81 -9.71
C LEU A 169 11.34 20.16 -9.70
N LYS A 170 12.69 20.14 -9.59
CA LYS A 170 13.51 21.35 -9.66
C LYS A 170 13.31 22.09 -10.98
N ARG A 171 13.37 21.38 -12.12
CA ARG A 171 13.10 21.96 -13.43
C ARG A 171 11.69 22.56 -13.52
N HIS A 172 10.69 21.91 -12.92
CA HIS A 172 9.32 22.41 -12.93
C HIS A 172 9.18 23.73 -12.16
N ILE A 173 9.75 23.83 -10.96
CA ILE A 173 9.65 25.06 -10.16
C ILE A 173 10.47 26.22 -10.75
N GLU A 174 11.64 25.95 -11.31
CA GLU A 174 12.46 27.00 -11.94
C GLU A 174 11.78 27.54 -13.19
N LYS A 175 11.30 26.65 -14.07
CA LYS A 175 10.71 27.04 -15.36
C LYS A 175 9.33 27.67 -15.24
N HIS A 176 8.46 27.08 -14.44
CA HIS A 176 7.03 27.43 -14.42
C HIS A 176 6.67 28.36 -13.28
N PHE A 177 7.29 28.18 -12.11
CA PHE A 177 7.07 29.04 -10.95
C PHE A 177 8.05 30.20 -10.82
N ASN A 178 9.14 30.22 -11.60
CA ASN A 178 10.23 31.19 -11.45
C ASN A 178 10.84 31.18 -10.03
N ILE A 179 10.91 29.98 -9.44
CA ILE A 179 11.50 29.76 -8.12
C ILE A 179 12.92 29.25 -8.30
N THR A 180 13.88 29.99 -7.76
CA THR A 180 15.29 29.64 -7.69
C THR A 180 15.66 29.28 -6.25
N LYS A 181 16.93 28.91 -6.04
CA LYS A 181 17.48 28.67 -4.69
C LYS A 181 17.28 29.86 -3.75
N ASP A 182 17.29 31.08 -4.28
CA ASP A 182 17.30 32.32 -3.49
C ASP A 182 15.91 32.71 -2.98
N ASN A 183 14.83 32.29 -3.65
CA ASN A 183 13.46 32.67 -3.31
C ASN A 183 12.54 31.47 -2.96
N ILE A 184 13.07 30.25 -2.84
CA ILE A 184 12.28 29.03 -2.54
C ILE A 184 11.54 29.06 -1.18
N ASN A 185 11.92 29.98 -0.29
CA ASN A 185 11.24 30.19 0.98
C ASN A 185 10.15 31.27 0.91
N GLU A 186 10.07 32.02 -0.19
CA GLU A 186 9.11 33.10 -0.38
C GLU A 186 7.91 32.63 -1.18
N ASN A 187 6.71 32.71 -0.60
CA ASN A 187 5.44 32.42 -1.28
C ASN A 187 5.39 31.06 -2.02
N PHE A 188 6.17 30.08 -1.57
CA PHE A 188 6.22 28.73 -2.12
C PHE A 188 6.06 27.66 -1.05
N TRP A 189 5.29 26.63 -1.36
CA TRP A 189 5.12 25.45 -0.53
C TRP A 189 5.31 24.18 -1.36
N LEU A 190 6.10 23.25 -0.84
CA LEU A 190 6.15 21.88 -1.31
C LEU A 190 5.18 21.08 -0.44
N VAL A 191 4.17 20.48 -1.05
CA VAL A 191 3.19 19.64 -0.38
C VAL A 191 3.29 18.24 -0.98
N THR A 192 3.60 17.25 -0.15
CA THR A 192 3.66 15.85 -0.56
C THR A 192 2.48 15.08 0.04
N LYS A 193 1.77 14.30 -0.77
CA LYS A 193 0.59 13.52 -0.35
C LYS A 193 0.60 12.13 -0.97
N SER A 194 0.02 11.18 -0.26
CA SER A 194 -0.37 9.90 -0.86
C SER A 194 -1.73 10.00 -1.55
N TRP A 195 -2.00 9.11 -2.51
CA TRP A 195 -3.34 8.98 -3.10
C TRP A 195 -4.41 8.62 -2.05
N LYS A 196 -4.05 7.89 -0.99
CA LYS A 196 -4.93 7.66 0.17
C LYS A 196 -5.30 8.97 0.86
N GLN A 197 -4.32 9.84 1.15
CA GLN A 197 -4.59 11.15 1.77
C GLN A 197 -5.46 12.07 0.88
N ILE A 198 -5.29 11.97 -0.44
CA ILE A 198 -6.17 12.66 -1.40
C ILE A 198 -7.62 12.22 -1.22
N ILE A 199 -7.86 10.92 -1.08
CA ILE A 199 -9.19 10.34 -0.88
C ILE A 199 -9.74 10.58 0.53
N ASP A 200 -8.92 10.50 1.57
CA ASP A 200 -9.35 10.78 2.94
C ASP A 200 -9.81 12.23 3.08
N SER A 201 -9.03 13.17 2.52
CA SER A 201 -9.42 14.58 2.46
C SER A 201 -10.71 14.78 1.66
N MET A 202 -10.97 13.93 0.65
CA MET A 202 -12.24 13.95 -0.07
C MET A 202 -13.39 13.45 0.83
N ASN A 203 -13.20 12.35 1.54
CA ASN A 203 -14.23 11.79 2.42
C ASN A 203 -14.57 12.74 3.57
N GLU A 204 -13.56 13.28 4.25
CA GLU A 204 -13.69 14.25 5.36
C GLU A 204 -14.37 15.55 4.94
N ASN A 205 -14.28 15.93 3.66
CA ASN A 205 -15.01 17.08 3.15
C ASN A 205 -16.54 16.88 3.18
N ASN A 206 -17.01 15.65 3.47
CA ASN A 206 -18.36 15.15 3.25
C ASN A 206 -18.73 15.21 1.76
N PHE A 207 -17.79 14.91 0.86
CA PHE A 207 -18.11 14.84 -0.56
C PHE A 207 -19.15 13.76 -0.92
N VAL A 208 -19.43 12.82 -0.01
CA VAL A 208 -20.38 11.72 -0.21
C VAL A 208 -21.79 12.06 0.28
N ASP A 209 -21.96 12.97 1.25
CA ASP A 209 -23.20 13.06 2.06
C ASP A 209 -23.70 14.50 2.30
N THR A 210 -23.72 15.36 1.28
CA THR A 210 -24.62 16.53 1.36
C THR A 210 -25.99 16.13 0.84
N ILE A 211 -26.90 15.95 1.80
CA ILE A 211 -28.31 15.53 1.76
C ILE A 211 -29.22 16.42 0.87
N HIS A 212 -28.66 17.29 0.03
CA HIS A 212 -29.40 18.01 -1.02
C HIS A 212 -29.03 17.50 -2.42
N ASN A 213 -29.97 16.69 -2.89
CA ASN A 213 -30.01 15.75 -4.00
C ASN A 213 -29.91 16.32 -5.43
N ASP A 214 -29.16 17.39 -5.71
CA ASP A 214 -29.30 18.06 -7.02
C ASP A 214 -28.26 17.67 -8.09
N ASN A 215 -27.28 16.81 -7.78
CA ASN A 215 -26.35 16.36 -8.82
C ASN A 215 -25.84 14.90 -8.65
N PRO A 216 -26.61 13.90 -9.10
CA PRO A 216 -26.20 12.48 -9.07
C PRO A 216 -24.86 12.22 -9.78
N MET A 217 -24.46 13.02 -10.78
CA MET A 217 -23.17 12.83 -11.48
C MET A 217 -21.97 12.96 -10.53
N ARG A 218 -22.02 13.84 -9.51
CA ARG A 218 -20.92 14.04 -8.56
C ARG A 218 -20.56 12.77 -7.79
N LYS A 219 -21.59 12.03 -7.34
CA LYS A 219 -21.43 10.77 -6.60
C LYS A 219 -20.78 9.71 -7.47
N TYR A 220 -21.15 9.64 -8.75
CA TYR A 220 -20.55 8.71 -9.70
C TYR A 220 -19.09 9.03 -9.97
N PHE A 221 -18.69 10.30 -10.15
CA PHE A 221 -17.28 10.64 -10.41
C PHE A 221 -16.33 10.27 -9.26
N ILE A 222 -16.69 10.52 -8.00
CA ILE A 222 -15.84 10.11 -6.86
C ILE A 222 -15.74 8.59 -6.79
N LYS A 223 -16.86 7.89 -6.99
CA LYS A 223 -16.88 6.44 -7.00
C LYS A 223 -15.98 5.89 -8.09
N ASP A 224 -16.08 6.42 -9.31
CA ASP A 224 -15.27 5.99 -10.45
C ASP A 224 -13.80 6.33 -10.25
N PHE A 225 -13.47 7.50 -9.69
CA PHE A 225 -12.09 7.88 -9.36
C PHE A 225 -11.48 6.94 -8.31
N LYS A 226 -12.22 6.62 -7.24
CA LYS A 226 -11.82 5.61 -6.26
C LYS A 226 -11.60 4.25 -6.91
N GLU A 227 -12.48 3.85 -7.83
CA GLU A 227 -12.35 2.60 -8.58
C GLU A 227 -11.08 2.57 -9.46
N VAL A 228 -10.74 3.69 -10.10
CA VAL A 228 -9.48 3.81 -10.84
C VAL A 228 -8.27 3.69 -9.91
N LEU A 229 -8.27 4.36 -8.76
CA LEU A 229 -7.18 4.25 -7.78
C LEU A 229 -7.01 2.82 -7.27
N MET A 230 -8.11 2.10 -7.04
CA MET A 230 -8.07 0.68 -6.68
C MET A 230 -7.42 -0.16 -7.79
N LYS A 231 -7.91 -0.06 -9.03
CA LYS A 231 -7.43 -0.84 -10.19
C LYS A 231 -5.99 -0.54 -10.59
N THR A 232 -5.52 0.67 -10.29
CA THR A 232 -4.14 1.09 -10.53
C THR A 232 -3.22 0.78 -9.35
N GLY A 233 -3.76 0.26 -8.25
CA GLY A 233 -3.02 -0.07 -7.03
C GLY A 233 -2.42 1.16 -6.36
N GLN A 234 -3.15 2.29 -6.37
CA GLN A 234 -2.77 3.53 -5.70
C GLN A 234 -3.36 3.68 -4.31
N ASN A 235 -4.40 2.90 -3.99
CA ASN A 235 -4.94 2.82 -2.65
C ASN A 235 -5.06 1.36 -2.22
N LEU A 236 -4.75 1.10 -0.95
CA LEU A 236 -5.02 -0.19 -0.34
C LEU A 236 -6.53 -0.29 -0.11
N ASP A 237 -7.16 -1.26 -0.75
CA ASP A 237 -8.55 -1.61 -0.52
C ASP A 237 -8.63 -3.13 -0.57
N LEU A 238 -8.91 -3.73 0.58
CA LEU A 238 -9.06 -5.18 0.72
C LEU A 238 -10.53 -5.62 0.68
N SER A 239 -11.47 -4.69 0.49
CA SER A 239 -12.90 -5.01 0.35
C SER A 239 -13.21 -5.85 -0.89
N PHE A 240 -12.31 -5.92 -1.87
CA PHE A 240 -12.45 -6.86 -2.98
C PHE A 240 -12.55 -8.32 -2.50
N ILE A 241 -11.87 -8.66 -1.39
CA ILE A 241 -11.94 -9.97 -0.73
C ILE A 241 -13.34 -10.25 -0.21
N THR A 242 -14.01 -9.22 0.32
CA THR A 242 -15.33 -9.31 0.94
C THR A 242 -16.47 -9.00 -0.03
N SER A 243 -16.14 -8.59 -1.25
CA SER A 243 -17.11 -8.29 -2.29
C SER A 243 -17.88 -9.54 -2.71
N GLY A 244 -19.13 -9.39 -3.16
CA GLY A 244 -19.95 -10.52 -3.63
C GLY A 244 -19.37 -11.30 -4.82
N LYS A 245 -18.25 -10.84 -5.41
CA LYS A 245 -17.50 -11.52 -6.47
C LYS A 245 -16.42 -12.48 -5.93
N GLY A 246 -16.09 -12.40 -4.63
CA GLY A 246 -15.09 -13.23 -3.97
C GLY A 246 -13.64 -12.88 -4.31
N TYR A 247 -12.71 -13.69 -3.81
CA TYR A 247 -11.27 -13.54 -4.02
C TYR A 247 -10.90 -13.50 -5.52
N ASN A 248 -10.22 -12.42 -5.93
CA ASN A 248 -9.64 -12.28 -7.25
C ASN A 248 -8.12 -12.25 -7.14
N ARG A 249 -7.43 -13.22 -7.77
CA ARG A 249 -5.97 -13.35 -7.70
C ARG A 249 -5.21 -12.15 -8.30
N ILE A 250 -5.76 -11.50 -9.32
CA ILE A 250 -5.14 -10.33 -9.95
C ILE A 250 -5.20 -9.14 -8.99
N ASP A 251 -6.37 -8.88 -8.43
CA ASP A 251 -6.58 -7.79 -7.46
C ASP A 251 -5.76 -8.06 -6.19
N ALA A 252 -5.76 -9.30 -5.69
CA ALA A 252 -4.96 -9.72 -4.54
C ALA A 252 -3.47 -9.44 -4.71
N ARG A 253 -2.89 -9.72 -5.90
CA ARG A 253 -1.47 -9.42 -6.17
C ARG A 253 -1.18 -7.93 -6.13
N GLN A 254 -2.05 -7.11 -6.71
CA GLN A 254 -1.86 -5.65 -6.71
C GLN A 254 -1.99 -5.08 -5.30
N GLN A 255 -3.00 -5.52 -4.55
CA GLN A 255 -3.29 -5.03 -3.21
C GLN A 255 -2.27 -5.53 -2.18
N PHE A 256 -1.78 -6.77 -2.31
CA PHE A 256 -0.73 -7.32 -1.44
C PHE A 256 0.55 -6.49 -1.47
N LYS A 257 0.93 -5.98 -2.64
CA LYS A 257 2.09 -5.10 -2.81
C LYS A 257 1.94 -3.78 -2.04
N ILE A 258 0.74 -3.20 -2.05
CA ILE A 258 0.45 -1.96 -1.32
C ILE A 258 0.39 -2.24 0.18
N LEU A 259 -0.21 -3.37 0.59
CA LEU A 259 -0.20 -3.82 1.98
C LEU A 259 1.23 -3.91 2.54
N LEU A 260 2.13 -4.58 1.83
CA LEU A 260 3.54 -4.68 2.24
C LEU A 260 4.23 -3.33 2.33
N ILE A 261 3.92 -2.41 1.41
CA ILE A 261 4.46 -1.04 1.45
C ILE A 261 4.01 -0.31 2.73
N ARG A 262 2.72 -0.36 3.04
CA ARG A 262 2.18 0.30 4.25
C ARG A 262 2.69 -0.36 5.53
N LEU A 263 2.90 -1.68 5.48
CA LEU A 263 3.50 -2.40 6.58
C LEU A 263 5.00 -2.07 6.72
N ASP A 264 5.74 -1.88 5.62
CA ASP A 264 7.13 -1.41 5.63
C ASP A 264 7.25 -0.06 6.36
N GLU A 265 6.32 0.87 6.12
CA GLU A 265 6.27 2.17 6.80
C GLU A 265 6.13 1.98 8.32
N LYS A 266 5.11 1.24 8.78
CA LYS A 266 4.91 1.00 10.22
C LYS A 266 6.09 0.23 10.85
N ILE A 267 6.64 -0.76 10.16
CA ILE A 267 7.77 -1.57 10.66
C ILE A 267 9.05 -0.73 10.76
N LYS A 268 9.33 0.18 9.83
CA LYS A 268 10.51 1.06 9.91
C LYS A 268 10.50 1.92 11.18
N ASP A 269 9.31 2.39 11.57
CA ASP A 269 9.13 3.24 12.73
C ASP A 269 9.23 2.46 14.05
N THR A 270 8.71 1.22 14.11
CA THR A 270 8.62 0.45 15.37
C THR A 270 9.65 -0.66 15.52
N HIS A 271 10.13 -1.26 14.42
CA HIS A 271 11.08 -2.37 14.39
C HIS A 271 12.15 -2.18 13.31
N PRO A 272 13.04 -1.17 13.45
CA PRO A 272 14.02 -0.80 12.41
C PRO A 272 15.06 -1.89 12.09
N TYR A 273 15.10 -2.97 12.88
CA TYR A 273 15.94 -4.14 12.64
C TYR A 273 15.32 -5.17 11.67
N LEU A 274 14.01 -5.07 11.39
CA LEU A 274 13.31 -5.93 10.45
C LEU A 274 13.35 -5.31 9.05
N TYR A 275 13.78 -6.12 8.09
CA TYR A 275 13.88 -5.75 6.69
C TYR A 275 13.09 -6.75 5.87
N ARG A 276 12.31 -6.23 4.93
CA ARG A 276 11.61 -7.07 3.97
C ARG A 276 12.61 -7.69 2.99
N SER A 277 12.37 -8.94 2.61
CA SER A 277 13.18 -9.62 1.58
C SER A 277 13.16 -8.89 0.25
N GLY A 278 12.04 -8.22 -0.07
CA GLY A 278 11.88 -7.48 -1.33
C GLY A 278 11.82 -8.41 -2.53
N ARG A 279 11.13 -9.56 -2.40
CA ARG A 279 10.96 -10.49 -3.53
C ARG A 279 10.29 -9.77 -4.71
N PRO A 280 10.60 -10.12 -5.97
CA PRO A 280 9.91 -9.55 -7.12
C PRO A 280 8.40 -9.79 -6.97
N LEU A 281 7.66 -8.72 -6.66
CA LEU A 281 6.23 -8.79 -6.30
C LEU A 281 5.31 -9.15 -7.49
N ALA A 282 5.89 -9.50 -8.64
CA ALA A 282 5.17 -9.80 -9.88
C ALA A 282 4.33 -11.10 -9.78
N ASP A 283 4.74 -12.08 -8.97
CA ASP A 283 4.11 -13.42 -8.98
C ASP A 283 3.65 -13.96 -7.63
N TYR A 284 3.91 -13.23 -6.53
CA TYR A 284 3.83 -13.77 -5.18
C TYR A 284 2.82 -12.99 -4.35
N ILE A 285 1.94 -13.74 -3.70
CA ILE A 285 1.04 -13.26 -2.65
C ILE A 285 1.62 -13.60 -1.28
N TRP A 286 2.96 -13.64 -1.18
CA TRP A 286 3.67 -13.83 0.08
C TRP A 286 5.05 -13.15 0.04
N ASP A 287 5.51 -12.66 1.19
CA ASP A 287 6.86 -12.12 1.39
C ASP A 287 7.29 -12.38 2.85
N PHE A 288 8.49 -11.96 3.25
CA PHE A 288 8.93 -12.06 4.63
C PHE A 288 9.76 -10.88 5.11
N TYR A 289 9.73 -10.65 6.42
CA TYR A 289 10.56 -9.70 7.14
C TYR A 289 11.54 -10.45 8.04
N GLY A 290 12.82 -10.14 7.92
CA GLY A 290 13.86 -10.75 8.73
C GLY A 290 14.92 -9.73 9.14
N TRP A 291 15.82 -10.13 10.03
CA TRP A 291 16.93 -9.31 10.48
C TRP A 291 17.80 -8.88 9.29
N SER A 292 18.19 -7.61 9.23
CA SER A 292 19.13 -7.18 8.18
C SER A 292 20.52 -7.68 8.46
N ASP A 293 21.03 -8.44 7.50
CA ASP A 293 22.42 -8.86 7.42
C ASP A 293 22.95 -8.47 6.04
N LYS A 294 23.89 -7.52 6.02
CA LYS A 294 24.47 -6.94 4.79
C LYS A 294 23.40 -6.43 3.80
N GLY A 295 22.35 -5.80 4.33
CA GLY A 295 21.26 -5.24 3.53
C GLY A 295 20.30 -6.29 2.96
N LYS A 296 20.37 -7.55 3.42
CA LYS A 296 19.43 -8.61 3.04
C LYS A 296 18.69 -9.11 4.28
N ALA A 297 17.39 -9.37 4.11
CA ALA A 297 16.58 -9.99 5.14
C ALA A 297 17.03 -11.44 5.39
N GLN A 298 17.40 -11.76 6.63
CA GLN A 298 17.69 -13.13 7.01
C GLN A 298 16.43 -14.00 6.95
N TYR A 299 16.58 -15.20 6.38
CA TYR A 299 15.47 -16.11 6.14
C TYR A 299 15.11 -16.97 7.38
N ASN A 300 15.89 -16.98 8.47
CA ASN A 300 15.56 -17.80 9.65
C ASN A 300 16.22 -17.26 10.93
N PRO A 301 15.44 -16.80 11.93
CA PRO A 301 13.98 -16.65 11.95
C PRO A 301 13.47 -15.48 11.10
N HIS A 302 12.19 -15.49 10.71
CA HIS A 302 11.53 -14.39 9.99
C HIS A 302 10.04 -14.30 10.30
N TYR A 303 9.41 -13.17 9.98
CA TYR A 303 7.97 -13.02 9.89
C TYR A 303 7.51 -13.26 8.45
N SER A 304 6.69 -14.28 8.21
CA SER A 304 6.08 -14.54 6.90
C SER A 304 4.75 -13.81 6.81
N ILE A 305 4.46 -13.14 5.69
CA ILE A 305 3.15 -12.51 5.42
C ILE A 305 2.63 -13.02 4.10
N TYR A 306 1.34 -13.31 4.03
CA TYR A 306 0.74 -13.93 2.85
C TYR A 306 -0.74 -13.60 2.68
N PHE A 307 -1.19 -13.64 1.43
CA PHE A 307 -2.56 -14.00 1.04
C PHE A 307 -2.50 -15.42 0.47
N ASP A 308 -3.40 -16.28 0.90
CA ASP A 308 -3.62 -17.62 0.36
C ASP A 308 -5.02 -17.70 -0.29
N PHE A 309 -5.45 -18.90 -0.68
CA PHE A 309 -6.74 -19.15 -1.32
C PHE A 309 -7.94 -18.90 -0.39
N ASP A 310 -7.78 -19.09 0.92
CA ASP A 310 -8.84 -19.03 1.92
C ASP A 310 -8.64 -17.94 2.98
N GLY A 311 -7.49 -17.27 3.01
CA GLY A 311 -7.22 -16.26 4.03
C GLY A 311 -5.97 -15.44 3.81
N ALA A 312 -5.77 -14.48 4.70
CA ALA A 312 -4.55 -13.68 4.80
C ALA A 312 -3.92 -13.88 6.17
N GLY A 313 -2.60 -13.79 6.29
CA GLY A 313 -1.96 -13.99 7.59
C GLY A 313 -0.55 -13.46 7.71
N ILE A 314 -0.08 -13.50 8.96
CA ILE A 314 1.28 -13.25 9.39
C ILE A 314 1.70 -14.36 10.36
N SER A 315 2.93 -14.87 10.23
CA SER A 315 3.46 -15.89 11.15
C SER A 315 4.93 -15.64 11.49
N LEU A 316 5.29 -15.87 12.76
CA LEU A 316 6.68 -16.03 13.19
C LEU A 316 7.14 -17.43 12.78
N THR A 317 8.09 -17.46 11.85
CA THR A 317 8.55 -18.69 11.19
C THR A 317 9.99 -18.98 11.57
N THR A 318 10.25 -20.23 11.98
CA THR A 318 11.60 -20.77 12.12
C THR A 318 11.76 -22.11 11.40
N ARG A 319 12.99 -22.41 11.00
CA ARG A 319 13.33 -23.68 10.34
C ARG A 319 14.32 -24.50 11.13
N ASN A 320 14.08 -25.80 11.19
CA ASN A 320 14.99 -26.79 11.69
C ASN A 320 16.05 -27.11 10.62
N LEU A 321 17.01 -26.20 10.45
CA LEU A 321 18.16 -26.41 9.57
C LEU A 321 19.16 -27.33 10.28
N SER A 322 19.88 -28.16 9.51
CA SER A 322 20.88 -29.10 10.04
C SER A 322 21.94 -28.45 10.96
N SER A 323 22.23 -27.17 10.77
CA SER A 323 23.16 -26.35 11.57
C SER A 323 22.54 -25.68 12.81
N LYS A 324 21.23 -25.79 13.03
CA LYS A 324 20.50 -25.17 14.15
C LYS A 324 19.46 -26.13 14.74
N LYS A 325 19.88 -27.36 15.05
CA LYS A 325 19.05 -28.32 15.78
C LYS A 325 18.56 -27.66 17.09
N ASN A 326 17.28 -27.85 17.41
CA ASN A 326 16.61 -27.36 18.63
C ASN A 326 16.08 -25.91 18.60
N GLN A 327 16.05 -25.21 17.46
CA GLN A 327 15.37 -23.89 17.42
C GLN A 327 13.88 -23.97 17.80
N MET A 328 13.17 -24.98 17.28
CA MET A 328 11.75 -25.19 17.61
C MET A 328 11.54 -25.45 19.10
N GLU A 329 12.42 -26.26 19.70
CA GLU A 329 12.40 -26.55 21.14
C GLU A 329 12.59 -25.30 21.98
N LYS A 330 13.57 -24.48 21.61
CA LYS A 330 13.85 -23.21 22.29
C LYS A 330 12.64 -22.27 22.27
N ILE A 331 11.87 -22.22 21.18
CA ILE A 331 10.63 -21.43 21.13
C ILE A 331 9.62 -21.99 22.12
N LEU A 332 9.37 -23.30 22.08
CA LEU A 332 8.38 -23.94 22.95
C LEU A 332 8.75 -23.77 24.43
N GLU A 333 10.03 -23.80 24.77
CA GLU A 333 10.52 -23.61 26.13
C GLU A 333 10.66 -22.13 26.54
N ASN A 334 10.53 -21.19 25.60
CA ASN A 334 10.70 -19.77 25.85
C ASN A 334 9.62 -19.23 26.82
N LYS A 335 10.04 -18.50 27.85
CA LYS A 335 9.12 -17.92 28.86
C LYS A 335 8.16 -16.90 28.23
N GLU A 336 8.65 -16.06 27.33
CA GLU A 336 7.80 -15.08 26.63
C GLU A 336 6.83 -15.76 25.67
N PHE A 337 7.24 -16.85 25.01
CA PHE A 337 6.30 -17.65 24.24
C PHE A 337 5.16 -18.20 25.11
N ASN A 338 5.45 -18.66 26.34
CA ASN A 338 4.39 -19.07 27.27
C ASN A 338 3.47 -17.90 27.67
N ASN A 339 4.02 -16.70 27.85
CA ASN A 339 3.22 -15.51 28.16
C ASN A 339 2.27 -15.17 27.01
N VAL A 340 2.78 -15.16 25.77
CA VAL A 340 1.96 -14.93 24.57
C VAL A 340 0.91 -16.03 24.40
N PHE A 341 1.28 -17.30 24.58
CA PHE A 341 0.34 -18.43 24.51
C PHE A 341 -0.80 -18.27 25.52
N LYS A 342 -0.48 -17.95 26.79
CA LYS A 342 -1.48 -17.67 27.83
C LYS A 342 -2.37 -16.49 27.47
N LYS A 343 -1.78 -15.38 26.99
CA LYS A 343 -2.52 -14.20 26.52
C LYS A 343 -3.53 -14.60 25.45
N VAL A 344 -3.10 -15.35 24.44
CA VAL A 344 -4.00 -15.85 23.38
C VAL A 344 -5.14 -16.69 23.96
N LEU A 345 -4.86 -17.59 24.90
CA LEU A 345 -5.91 -18.40 25.53
C LEU A 345 -6.95 -17.56 26.28
N THR A 346 -6.63 -16.36 26.74
CA THR A 346 -7.59 -15.46 27.42
C THR A 346 -8.46 -14.65 26.45
N LEU A 347 -8.15 -14.62 25.15
CA LEU A 347 -8.94 -13.91 24.17
C LEU A 347 -10.33 -14.55 23.98
N ASP A 348 -11.29 -13.80 23.45
CA ASP A 348 -12.60 -14.36 23.10
C ASP A 348 -12.46 -15.43 22.01
N LYS A 349 -13.50 -16.27 21.83
CA LYS A 349 -13.46 -17.41 20.92
C LYS A 349 -13.14 -17.02 19.46
N ILE A 350 -13.63 -15.86 19.01
CA ILE A 350 -13.44 -15.39 17.63
C ILE A 350 -12.04 -14.83 17.43
N GLN A 351 -11.51 -14.11 18.41
CA GLN A 351 -10.11 -13.69 18.36
C GLN A 351 -9.17 -14.89 18.38
N ARG A 352 -9.42 -15.87 19.26
CA ARG A 352 -8.63 -17.11 19.35
C ARG A 352 -8.61 -17.92 18.08
N SER A 353 -9.72 -17.99 17.34
CA SER A 353 -9.78 -18.77 16.10
C SER A 353 -8.84 -18.26 15.00
N ARG A 354 -8.29 -17.06 15.14
CA ARG A 354 -7.30 -16.52 14.20
C ARG A 354 -5.90 -17.04 14.50
N TYR A 355 -5.62 -17.48 15.73
CA TYR A 355 -4.29 -17.93 16.12
C TYR A 355 -4.09 -19.41 15.84
N PHE A 356 -2.91 -19.76 15.35
CA PHE A 356 -2.53 -21.14 15.09
C PHE A 356 -1.08 -21.43 15.48
N LEU A 357 -0.81 -22.71 15.73
CA LEU A 357 0.53 -23.29 15.83
C LEU A 357 0.67 -24.40 14.80
N GLN A 358 1.77 -24.43 14.07
CA GLN A 358 1.94 -25.36 12.98
C GLN A 358 3.37 -25.90 12.90
N LEU A 359 3.48 -27.19 12.58
CA LEU A 359 4.68 -27.88 12.16
C LEU A 359 4.50 -28.37 10.72
N VAL A 360 5.46 -28.04 9.86
CA VAL A 360 5.40 -28.39 8.43
C VAL A 360 6.69 -29.05 7.98
N ASN A 361 6.54 -30.12 7.21
CA ASN A 361 7.58 -30.65 6.34
C ASN A 361 7.07 -30.65 4.92
N TYR A 362 7.86 -30.07 4.02
CA TYR A 362 7.53 -30.01 2.62
C TYR A 362 8.74 -30.42 1.76
N LYS A 363 8.45 -30.90 0.56
CA LYS A 363 9.40 -31.16 -0.50
C LYS A 363 9.13 -30.21 -1.66
N LEU A 364 10.18 -29.57 -2.16
CA LEU A 364 10.13 -28.79 -3.39
C LEU A 364 10.26 -29.76 -4.57
N MET A 365 9.32 -29.74 -5.51
CA MET A 365 9.42 -30.53 -6.74
C MET A 365 9.73 -29.65 -7.94
N ASP A 366 11.01 -29.43 -8.24
CA ASP A 366 11.40 -28.70 -9.45
C ASP A 366 11.11 -29.56 -10.68
N TRP A 367 10.11 -29.18 -11.48
CA TRP A 367 9.71 -29.95 -12.66
C TRP A 367 10.72 -29.83 -13.82
N LYS A 368 11.59 -28.80 -13.78
CA LYS A 368 12.76 -28.61 -14.66
C LYS A 368 13.95 -28.10 -13.85
N LYS A 369 15.14 -28.67 -14.09
CA LYS A 369 16.40 -28.26 -13.47
C LYS A 369 16.70 -26.79 -13.83
N GLY A 370 16.72 -25.91 -12.83
CA GLY A 370 16.99 -24.47 -13.00
C GLY A 370 15.78 -23.54 -12.88
N GLN A 371 14.55 -24.05 -12.79
CA GLN A 371 13.39 -23.22 -12.43
C GLN A 371 13.30 -23.01 -10.91
N GLN A 372 13.06 -21.77 -10.47
CA GLN A 372 13.08 -21.39 -9.04
C GLN A 372 11.84 -21.78 -8.23
N LYS A 373 10.89 -22.56 -8.77
CA LYS A 373 9.67 -22.94 -8.07
C LYS A 373 9.12 -24.29 -8.48
N GLY A 374 9.55 -25.32 -7.78
CA GLY A 374 8.78 -26.55 -7.71
C GLY A 374 7.43 -26.38 -7.01
N LYS A 375 6.42 -27.18 -7.39
CA LYS A 375 5.23 -27.36 -6.54
C LYS A 375 5.71 -27.88 -5.18
N THR A 376 5.31 -27.22 -4.10
CA THR A 376 5.55 -27.71 -2.73
C THR A 376 4.55 -28.81 -2.43
N PHE A 377 5.06 -29.99 -2.08
CA PHE A 377 4.24 -31.07 -1.54
C PHE A 377 4.52 -31.19 -0.05
N GLU A 378 3.49 -31.00 0.77
CA GLU A 378 3.58 -31.20 2.22
C GLU A 378 3.61 -32.70 2.51
N THR A 379 4.75 -33.19 3.02
CA THR A 379 4.90 -34.60 3.43
C THR A 379 4.44 -34.82 4.87
N PHE A 380 4.37 -33.75 5.66
CA PHE A 380 3.85 -33.76 7.02
C PHE A 380 3.34 -32.35 7.36
N LYS A 381 2.13 -32.26 7.90
CA LYS A 381 1.56 -31.04 8.43
C LYS A 381 0.80 -31.38 9.72
N PHE A 382 1.15 -30.70 10.80
CA PHE A 382 0.42 -30.74 12.06
C PHE A 382 0.08 -29.30 12.44
N GLU A 383 -1.20 -28.98 12.56
CA GLU A 383 -1.71 -27.63 12.83
C GLU A 383 -2.68 -27.71 14.01
N LEU A 384 -2.52 -26.81 14.97
CA LEU A 384 -3.41 -26.60 16.10
C LEU A 384 -4.03 -25.20 15.97
N ASN A 385 -5.36 -25.13 15.87
CA ASN A 385 -6.08 -23.87 15.93
C ASN A 385 -6.47 -23.58 17.39
N PHE A 386 -6.21 -22.37 17.88
CA PHE A 386 -6.47 -22.05 19.29
C PHE A 386 -7.97 -22.06 19.65
N SER A 387 -8.86 -21.98 18.67
CA SER A 387 -10.30 -22.16 18.89
C SER A 387 -10.72 -23.60 19.23
N GLU A 388 -9.86 -24.59 18.96
CA GLU A 388 -10.11 -26.01 19.27
C GLU A 388 -9.81 -26.33 20.74
N LEU A 389 -9.17 -25.40 21.46
CA LEU A 389 -8.74 -25.57 22.83
C LEU A 389 -9.83 -25.19 23.85
N ASN A 390 -10.13 -26.09 24.78
CA ASN A 390 -10.94 -25.79 25.96
C ASN A 390 -10.08 -25.12 27.03
N GLN A 391 -10.36 -23.85 27.34
CA GLN A 391 -9.54 -23.03 28.26
C GLN A 391 -9.32 -23.69 29.62
N GLU A 392 -10.36 -24.29 30.19
CA GLU A 392 -10.32 -24.88 31.54
C GLU A 392 -9.48 -26.15 31.62
N GLN A 393 -9.31 -26.84 30.49
CA GLN A 393 -8.64 -28.14 30.41
C GLN A 393 -7.30 -28.06 29.66
N THR A 394 -6.95 -26.90 29.10
CA THR A 394 -5.77 -26.74 28.26
C THR A 394 -4.49 -26.74 29.11
N ASN A 395 -3.75 -27.84 29.04
CA ASN A 395 -2.41 -27.91 29.59
C ASN A 395 -1.36 -27.48 28.54
N ILE A 396 -0.88 -26.24 28.65
CA ILE A 396 0.14 -25.68 27.73
C ILE A 396 1.39 -26.57 27.69
N THR A 397 1.81 -27.13 28.83
CA THR A 397 2.99 -28.00 28.89
C THR A 397 2.79 -29.27 28.07
N GLU A 398 1.58 -29.84 28.10
CA GLU A 398 1.26 -31.02 27.30
C GLU A 398 1.28 -30.73 25.79
N ILE A 399 0.64 -29.63 25.35
CA ILE A 399 0.66 -29.19 23.95
C ILE A 399 2.11 -29.04 23.48
N LYS A 400 2.94 -28.34 24.26
CA LYS A 400 4.35 -28.16 23.93
C LYS A 400 5.11 -29.48 23.85
N ASN A 401 4.83 -30.42 24.75
CA ASN A 401 5.44 -31.75 24.72
C ASN A 401 5.09 -32.49 23.42
N GLN A 402 3.83 -32.43 22.98
CA GLN A 402 3.41 -33.02 21.71
C GLN A 402 4.13 -32.37 20.50
N PHE A 403 4.17 -31.03 20.45
CA PHE A 403 4.93 -30.31 19.42
C PHE A 403 6.43 -30.67 19.46
N ASN A 404 7.02 -30.79 20.65
CA ASN A 404 8.42 -31.20 20.83
C ASN A 404 8.69 -32.63 20.35
N GLN A 405 7.74 -33.56 20.52
CA GLN A 405 7.86 -34.92 20.01
C GLN A 405 7.76 -34.96 18.48
N LEU A 406 6.85 -34.16 17.90
CA LEU A 406 6.59 -34.11 16.46
C LEU A 406 7.64 -33.31 15.68
N LYS A 407 8.37 -32.37 16.33
CA LYS A 407 9.35 -31.49 15.68
C LYS A 407 10.40 -32.24 14.85
N LYS A 408 10.73 -33.48 15.21
CA LYS A 408 11.71 -34.32 14.51
C LYS A 408 11.29 -34.69 13.08
N TYR A 409 9.99 -34.64 12.79
CA TYR A 409 9.43 -34.89 11.46
C TYR A 409 9.23 -33.61 10.64
N ALA A 410 9.39 -32.44 11.25
CA ALA A 410 9.11 -31.14 10.66
C ALA A 410 10.39 -30.37 10.28
N LYS A 411 10.32 -29.61 9.18
CA LYS A 411 11.38 -28.67 8.77
C LYS A 411 11.10 -27.24 9.22
N GLN A 412 9.84 -26.91 9.44
CA GLN A 412 9.38 -25.55 9.72
C GLN A 412 8.38 -25.55 10.87
N PHE A 413 8.48 -24.53 11.71
CA PHE A 413 7.52 -24.22 12.77
C PHE A 413 6.98 -22.82 12.51
N GLU A 414 5.69 -22.66 12.71
CA GLU A 414 4.99 -21.39 12.61
C GLU A 414 4.09 -21.18 13.82
N PHE A 415 4.17 -19.98 14.39
CA PHE A 415 3.14 -19.44 15.26
C PHE A 415 2.61 -18.20 14.57
N GLY A 416 1.30 -18.07 14.39
CA GLY A 416 0.78 -17.00 13.56
C GLY A 416 -0.68 -16.69 13.73
N ILE A 417 -1.10 -15.69 12.98
CA ILE A 417 -2.48 -15.25 12.82
C ILE A 417 -2.90 -15.51 11.37
N ARG A 418 -4.05 -16.18 11.18
CA ARG A 418 -4.71 -16.40 9.89
C ARG A 418 -6.15 -15.86 9.98
N ILE A 419 -6.48 -14.93 9.09
CA ILE A 419 -7.83 -14.38 8.92
C ILE A 419 -8.44 -15.04 7.69
N LEU A 420 -9.44 -15.89 7.91
CA LEU A 420 -10.19 -16.52 6.84
C LEU A 420 -11.05 -15.49 6.11
N TYR A 421 -11.09 -15.59 4.79
CA TYR A 421 -11.98 -14.79 3.95
C TYR A 421 -13.44 -15.09 4.31
N PRO A 422 -14.30 -14.07 4.42
CA PRO A 422 -15.70 -14.30 4.71
C PRO A 422 -16.37 -15.00 3.51
N TYR A 423 -16.89 -16.19 3.73
CA TYR A 423 -17.63 -16.93 2.72
C TYR A 423 -19.09 -16.48 2.64
N GLY A 424 -19.56 -16.23 1.42
CA GLY A 424 -20.97 -15.93 1.13
C GLY A 424 -21.39 -14.49 1.44
N LYS A 425 -22.68 -14.20 1.21
CA LYS A 425 -23.26 -12.87 1.43
C LYS A 425 -23.47 -12.63 2.92
N ILE A 426 -22.80 -11.63 3.48
CA ILE A 426 -22.96 -11.23 4.89
C ILE A 426 -24.32 -10.57 5.09
N LYS A 427 -25.07 -11.03 6.09
CA LYS A 427 -26.41 -10.58 6.46
C LYS A 427 -26.31 -9.61 7.64
N THR A 428 -27.32 -8.77 7.80
CA THR A 428 -27.50 -7.96 9.02
C THR A 428 -27.56 -8.87 10.25
N GLY A 429 -26.80 -8.55 11.30
CA GLY A 429 -26.65 -9.38 12.50
C GLY A 429 -25.38 -10.24 12.52
N ASP A 430 -24.60 -10.25 11.43
CA ASP A 430 -23.33 -10.98 11.36
C ASP A 430 -22.16 -10.25 11.99
N GLU A 431 -22.35 -9.00 12.44
CA GLU A 431 -21.28 -8.11 12.92
C GLU A 431 -20.51 -8.73 14.09
N GLU A 432 -21.21 -9.45 14.96
CA GLU A 432 -20.61 -10.14 16.11
C GLU A 432 -20.04 -11.53 15.76
N LEU A 433 -20.37 -12.08 14.60
CA LEU A 433 -19.86 -13.38 14.15
C LEU A 433 -18.47 -13.26 13.52
N MET A 434 -17.72 -14.36 13.51
CA MET A 434 -16.36 -14.41 12.93
C MET A 434 -16.31 -13.86 11.49
N ARG A 435 -17.32 -14.18 10.67
CA ARG A 435 -17.39 -13.69 9.28
C ARG A 435 -17.55 -12.18 9.20
N GLY A 436 -18.36 -11.56 10.06
CA GLY A 436 -18.54 -10.10 10.09
C GLY A 436 -17.31 -9.39 10.64
N GLN A 437 -16.69 -9.94 11.69
CA GLN A 437 -15.44 -9.39 12.21
C GLN A 437 -14.28 -9.50 11.21
N ASN A 438 -14.13 -10.64 10.53
CA ASN A 438 -13.10 -10.80 9.50
C ASN A 438 -13.37 -9.86 8.31
N LYS A 439 -14.65 -9.66 7.93
CA LYS A 439 -15.02 -8.65 6.93
C LYS A 439 -14.55 -7.26 7.34
N ASN A 440 -14.80 -6.85 8.58
CA ASN A 440 -14.38 -5.55 9.11
C ASN A 440 -12.86 -5.36 9.06
N LEU A 441 -12.07 -6.42 9.24
CA LEU A 441 -10.61 -6.36 9.09
C LEU A 441 -10.18 -6.12 7.64
N PHE A 442 -10.89 -6.67 6.65
CA PHE A 442 -10.59 -6.43 5.24
C PHE A 442 -11.22 -5.13 4.70
N ASP A 443 -12.33 -4.68 5.26
CA ASP A 443 -12.94 -3.40 4.89
C ASP A 443 -12.23 -2.20 5.54
N ASN A 444 -11.45 -2.44 6.60
CA ASN A 444 -10.63 -1.45 7.27
C ASN A 444 -9.19 -1.94 7.32
N GLU A 445 -8.44 -1.59 6.27
CA GLU A 445 -7.08 -2.03 6.06
C GLU A 445 -6.12 -1.60 7.17
N ASP A 446 -6.42 -0.49 7.86
CA ASP A 446 -5.61 0.01 8.99
C ASP A 446 -5.66 -0.95 10.18
N LYS A 447 -6.86 -1.49 10.48
CA LYS A 447 -7.02 -2.50 11.54
C LYS A 447 -6.27 -3.79 11.24
N LEU A 448 -6.25 -4.22 9.97
CA LEU A 448 -5.47 -5.40 9.57
C LEU A 448 -3.98 -5.17 9.80
N ILE A 449 -3.46 -4.02 9.34
CA ILE A 449 -2.05 -3.65 9.52
C ILE A 449 -1.71 -3.54 11.01
N GLU A 450 -2.57 -2.92 11.82
CA GLU A 450 -2.39 -2.83 13.28
C GLU A 450 -2.33 -4.20 13.92
N MET A 451 -3.24 -5.10 13.59
CA MET A 451 -3.22 -6.47 14.10
C MET A 451 -1.91 -7.21 13.74
N TYR A 452 -1.35 -6.96 12.56
CA TYR A 452 -0.04 -7.52 12.17
C TYR A 452 1.12 -6.90 12.95
N ILE A 453 1.09 -5.60 13.20
CA ILE A 453 2.09 -4.91 14.03
C ILE A 453 2.01 -5.37 15.48
N ASP A 454 0.81 -5.51 16.04
CA ASP A 454 0.58 -6.01 17.40
C ASP A 454 1.11 -7.43 17.56
N PHE A 455 0.91 -8.28 16.55
CA PHE A 455 1.52 -9.61 16.52
C PHE A 455 3.04 -9.54 16.56
N ILE A 456 3.67 -8.69 15.72
CA ILE A 456 5.13 -8.51 15.72
C ILE A 456 5.62 -7.99 17.08
N ASN A 457 4.91 -7.04 17.69
CA ASN A 457 5.20 -6.49 19.01
C ASN A 457 5.21 -7.60 20.08
N ASP A 458 4.11 -8.36 20.15
CA ASP A 458 3.92 -9.45 21.10
C ASP A 458 4.99 -10.54 20.96
N THR A 459 5.46 -10.82 19.74
CA THR A 459 6.45 -11.87 19.48
C THR A 459 7.88 -11.36 19.30
N SER A 460 8.13 -10.05 19.44
CA SER A 460 9.43 -9.41 19.15
C SER A 460 10.58 -9.93 20.00
N THR A 461 10.33 -10.23 21.28
CA THR A 461 11.33 -10.78 22.19
C THR A 461 11.68 -12.22 21.81
N ILE A 462 10.67 -13.04 21.50
CA ILE A 462 10.86 -14.41 21.01
C ILE A 462 11.70 -14.41 19.72
N TYR A 463 11.38 -13.49 18.80
CA TYR A 463 12.13 -13.30 17.56
C TYR A 463 13.61 -12.98 17.81
N ARG A 464 13.92 -12.06 18.74
CA ARG A 464 15.29 -11.68 19.10
C ARG A 464 16.06 -12.83 19.75
N ASP A 465 15.43 -13.60 20.63
CA ASP A 465 16.05 -14.78 21.26
C ASP A 465 16.42 -15.86 20.22
N LEU A 466 15.62 -15.98 19.16
CA LEU A 466 15.92 -16.91 18.07
C LEU A 466 17.11 -16.46 17.22
N LEU A 467 17.39 -15.16 17.13
CA LEU A 467 18.56 -14.63 16.44
C LEU A 467 19.86 -14.87 17.22
N THR A 468 19.84 -14.63 18.53
CA THR A 468 21.01 -14.77 19.42
C THR A 468 21.44 -16.22 19.67
N SER A 469 20.61 -17.19 19.25
CA SER A 469 20.94 -18.62 19.29
C SER A 469 22.19 -19.04 18.50
N LYS A 470 22.85 -18.11 17.78
CA LYS A 470 24.27 -18.21 17.43
C LYS A 470 25.12 -17.68 18.59
N THR A 471 25.54 -18.53 19.52
CA THR A 471 26.84 -18.42 20.25
C THR A 471 26.86 -19.41 21.41
N LYS A 472 27.57 -20.51 21.18
CA LYS A 472 28.14 -21.54 22.08
C LYS A 472 28.00 -22.88 21.36
N GLY A 473 28.74 -22.98 20.27
CA GLY A 473 29.28 -24.24 19.78
C GLY A 473 30.65 -24.40 20.42
#